data_AF-A0A8T7HSH1-F1
#
_entry.id   AF-A0A8T7HSH1-F1
#
_cell.length_a   1.000
_cell.length_b   1.000
_cell.length_c   1.000
_cell.angle_alpha   90.00
_cell.angle_beta   90.00
_cell.angle_gamma   90.00
#
_symmetry.space_group_name_H-M   'P 1'
#
loop_
_entity.id
_entity.type
_entity.pdbx_description
1 polymer ?
#
loop_
_entity_poly.entity_id
_entity_poly.type
_entity_poly.pdbx_seq_one_letter_code
_entity_poly.pdbx_strand_id
1 'polypeptide(L)'
;LPSPVDLICEHKADQTYPVCSAASIIAKVTRDRYLDMLREQCGEDFGSGYTSDPKTIAFLEKHWNNKKIHFFRKEWATWKEMKTKSQQKSLFNY
;
A
#
# COMPACT_ATOMS: atom_id res chain seq x y z
N LEU A 1 -5.87 35.84 -18.32
CA LEU A 1 -6.30 34.68 -17.51
C LEU A 1 -6.06 33.44 -18.36
N PRO A 2 -5.48 32.34 -17.83
CA PRO A 2 -5.40 31.10 -18.59
C PRO A 2 -6.81 30.67 -19.00
N SER A 3 -6.97 30.12 -20.21
CA SER A 3 -8.29 29.64 -20.67
C SER A 3 -8.80 28.55 -19.71
N PRO A 4 -10.13 28.42 -19.53
CA PRO A 4 -10.67 27.32 -18.75
C PRO A 4 -10.17 25.98 -19.33
N VAL A 5 -9.73 25.10 -18.45
CA VAL A 5 -9.29 23.74 -18.80
C VAL A 5 -10.49 22.81 -18.73
N ASP A 6 -10.77 22.10 -19.80
CA ASP A 6 -11.82 21.08 -19.81
C ASP A 6 -11.36 19.86 -19.01
N LEU A 7 -12.10 19.56 -17.93
CA LEU A 7 -11.87 18.42 -17.04
C LEU A 7 -12.90 17.33 -17.30
N ILE A 8 -12.42 16.16 -17.73
CA ILE A 8 -13.26 14.97 -17.95
C ILE A 8 -12.87 13.92 -16.90
N CYS A 9 -13.85 13.48 -16.12
CA CYS A 9 -13.66 12.53 -15.03
C CYS A 9 -14.56 11.32 -15.23
N GLU A 10 -13.98 10.13 -15.40
CA GLU A 10 -14.72 8.87 -15.53
C GLU A 10 -14.01 7.71 -14.85
N HIS A 11 -14.75 6.65 -14.52
CA HIS A 11 -14.17 5.41 -14.04
C HIS A 11 -13.46 4.67 -15.17
N LYS A 12 -12.30 4.07 -14.88
CA LYS A 12 -11.52 3.28 -15.85
C LYS A 12 -11.11 4.06 -17.11
N ALA A 13 -10.86 5.37 -16.95
CA ALA A 13 -10.38 6.24 -18.03
C ALA A 13 -9.10 5.72 -18.73
N ASP A 14 -8.29 4.91 -18.05
CA ASP A 14 -7.10 4.28 -18.60
C ASP A 14 -7.38 3.16 -19.63
N GLN A 15 -8.63 2.69 -19.73
CA GLN A 15 -9.10 1.76 -20.76
C GLN A 15 -9.61 2.48 -22.01
N THR A 16 -10.14 3.69 -21.84
CA THR A 16 -10.75 4.49 -22.91
C THR A 16 -9.73 5.41 -23.58
N TYR A 17 -8.96 6.17 -22.80
CA TYR A 17 -8.07 7.21 -23.30
C TYR A 17 -6.61 6.75 -23.29
N PRO A 18 -5.91 6.71 -24.45
CA PRO A 18 -4.50 6.33 -24.51
C PRO A 18 -3.58 7.15 -23.59
N VAL A 19 -3.88 8.43 -23.39
CA VAL A 19 -3.11 9.31 -22.48
C VAL A 19 -3.25 8.90 -21.02
N CYS A 20 -4.46 8.52 -20.59
CA CYS A 20 -4.69 7.98 -19.25
C CYS A 20 -4.07 6.59 -19.10
N SER A 21 -4.06 5.79 -20.17
CA SER A 21 -3.39 4.49 -20.22
C SER A 21 -1.88 4.62 -20.02
N ALA A 22 -1.25 5.54 -20.74
CA ALA A 22 0.17 5.85 -20.58
C ALA A 22 0.50 6.31 -19.15
N ALA A 23 -0.34 7.19 -18.56
CA ALA A 23 -0.19 7.61 -17.17
C ALA A 23 -0.32 6.43 -16.18
N SER A 24 -1.28 5.54 -16.41
CA SER A 24 -1.49 4.31 -15.62
C SER A 24 -0.26 3.39 -15.65
N ILE A 25 0.36 3.22 -16.83
CA ILE A 25 1.60 2.45 -16.99
C ILE A 25 2.75 3.09 -16.21
N ILE A 26 2.98 4.40 -16.39
CA ILE A 26 4.06 5.11 -15.70
C ILE A 26 3.88 5.00 -14.18
N ALA A 27 2.67 5.20 -13.68
CA ALA A 27 2.37 5.09 -12.25
C ALA A 27 2.65 3.68 -11.70
N LYS A 28 2.20 2.63 -12.39
CA LYS A 28 2.41 1.23 -11.97
C LYS A 28 3.89 0.84 -11.99
N VAL A 29 4.62 1.18 -13.05
CA VAL A 29 6.06 0.88 -13.15
C VAL A 29 6.86 1.62 -12.08
N THR A 30 6.51 2.89 -11.81
CA THR A 30 7.16 3.67 -10.74
C THR A 30 6.88 3.08 -9.37
N ARG A 31 5.64 2.66 -9.11
CA ARG A 31 5.28 1.96 -7.87
C ARG A 31 6.10 0.69 -7.70
N ASP A 32 6.19 -0.14 -8.74
CA ASP A 32 6.87 -1.43 -8.63
C ASP A 32 8.37 -1.25 -8.34
N ARG A 33 9.02 -0.29 -9.01
CA ARG A 33 10.41 0.11 -8.70
C ARG A 33 10.59 0.57 -7.25
N TYR A 34 9.65 1.35 -6.73
CA TYR A 34 9.70 1.79 -5.33
C TYR A 34 9.53 0.63 -4.35
N LEU A 35 8.67 -0.34 -4.66
CA LEU A 35 8.55 -1.57 -3.87
C LEU A 35 9.86 -2.36 -3.86
N ASP A 36 10.55 -2.47 -4.98
CA ASP A 36 11.87 -3.13 -5.04
C ASP A 36 12.90 -2.42 -4.16
N MET A 37 12.98 -1.09 -4.22
CA MET A 37 13.85 -0.31 -3.33
C MET A 37 13.52 -0.53 -1.85
N LEU A 38 12.23 -0.61 -1.48
CA LEU A 38 11.82 -0.90 -0.11
C LEU A 38 12.20 -2.31 0.32
N ARG A 39 12.13 -3.31 -0.58
CA ARG A 39 12.55 -4.69 -0.30
C ARG A 39 14.04 -4.73 0.03
N GLU A 40 14.86 -4.02 -0.75
CA GLU A 40 16.30 -3.90 -0.50
C GLU A 40 16.58 -3.20 0.84
N GLN A 41 15.88 -2.10 1.13
CA GLN A 41 16.04 -1.37 2.39
C GLN A 41 15.62 -2.18 3.63
N CYS A 42 14.59 -3.03 3.51
CA CYS A 42 14.15 -3.90 4.59
C CYS A 42 14.99 -5.17 4.73
N GLY A 43 15.61 -5.63 3.63
CA GLY A 43 16.29 -6.91 3.56
C GLY A 43 15.36 -8.13 3.62
N GLU A 44 14.06 -7.94 3.36
CA GLU A 44 13.03 -9.00 3.45
C GLU A 44 11.95 -8.79 2.39
N ASP A 45 11.47 -9.89 1.79
CA ASP A 45 10.35 -9.87 0.86
C ASP A 45 9.02 -9.77 1.63
N PHE A 46 8.41 -8.59 1.58
CA PHE A 46 7.10 -8.33 2.17
C PHE A 46 5.93 -8.59 1.20
N GLY A 47 6.18 -9.18 0.03
CA GLY A 47 5.15 -9.47 -0.97
C GLY A 47 4.72 -8.23 -1.76
N SER A 48 3.45 -8.20 -2.16
CA SER A 48 2.86 -7.20 -3.05
C SER A 48 2.42 -5.90 -2.36
N GLY A 49 2.30 -5.90 -1.02
CA GLY A 49 1.73 -4.78 -0.27
C GLY A 49 0.19 -4.78 -0.21
N TYR A 50 -0.48 -5.78 -0.80
CA TYR A 50 -1.93 -5.95 -0.70
C TYR A 50 -2.32 -6.94 0.39
N THR A 51 -3.50 -6.73 0.98
CA THR A 51 -4.04 -7.58 2.04
C THR A 51 -4.40 -8.98 1.58
N SER A 52 -4.61 -9.17 0.28
CA SER A 52 -4.87 -10.48 -0.35
C SER A 52 -3.61 -11.34 -0.46
N ASP A 53 -2.42 -10.77 -0.24
CA ASP A 53 -1.17 -11.50 -0.30
C ASP A 53 -0.76 -11.97 1.10
N PRO A 54 -0.70 -13.30 1.33
CA PRO A 54 -0.31 -13.86 2.62
C PRO A 54 1.07 -13.37 3.11
N LYS A 55 2.02 -13.10 2.21
CA LYS A 55 3.35 -12.59 2.60
C LYS A 55 3.26 -11.18 3.18
N THR A 56 2.41 -10.33 2.60
CA THR A 56 2.18 -8.96 3.10
C THR A 56 1.60 -8.99 4.50
N ILE A 57 0.63 -9.88 4.74
CA ILE A 57 0.01 -10.03 6.06
C ILE A 57 1.03 -10.53 7.08
N ALA A 58 1.79 -11.58 6.77
CA ALA A 58 2.81 -12.12 7.65
C ALA A 58 3.91 -11.07 7.98
N PHE A 59 4.34 -10.30 6.97
CA PHE A 59 5.29 -9.21 7.17
C PHE A 59 4.71 -8.11 8.09
N LEU A 60 3.47 -7.73 7.87
CA LEU A 60 2.78 -6.75 8.72
C LEU A 60 2.66 -7.26 10.16
N GLU A 61 2.24 -8.51 10.39
CA GLU A 61 2.16 -9.12 11.73
C GLU A 61 3.50 -9.10 12.45
N LYS A 62 4.58 -9.42 11.74
CA LYS A 62 5.95 -9.43 12.27
C LYS A 62 6.47 -8.03 12.60
N HIS A 63 6.05 -7.01 11.84
CA HIS A 63 6.70 -5.69 11.84
C HIS A 63 5.80 -4.49 12.12
N TRP A 64 4.52 -4.66 12.48
CA TRP A 64 3.57 -3.54 12.64
C TRP A 64 4.06 -2.42 13.57
N ASN A 65 4.88 -2.74 14.58
CA ASN A 65 5.46 -1.81 15.56
C ASN A 65 6.98 -1.56 15.34
N ASN A 66 7.56 -2.05 14.25
CA ASN A 66 8.97 -1.85 13.94
C ASN A 66 9.22 -0.41 13.46
N LYS A 67 9.86 0.41 14.31
CA LYS A 67 10.18 1.81 13.99
C LYS A 67 11.10 2.00 12.77
N LYS A 68 11.83 0.96 12.35
CA LYS A 68 12.67 1.01 11.14
C LYS A 68 11.82 0.97 9.86
N ILE A 69 10.61 0.40 9.92
CA ILE A 69 9.70 0.29 8.78
C ILE A 69 8.69 1.43 8.85
N HIS A 70 8.87 2.42 7.99
CA HIS A 70 8.11 3.68 8.00
C HIS A 70 7.05 3.77 6.89
N PHE A 71 7.03 2.83 5.94
CA PHE A 71 6.12 2.87 4.79
C PHE A 71 4.76 2.20 5.03
N PHE A 72 4.49 1.70 6.24
CA PHE A 72 3.16 1.21 6.57
C PHE A 72 2.13 2.34 6.58
N ARG A 73 1.00 2.10 5.92
CA ARG A 73 -0.15 3.01 5.95
C ARG A 73 -0.97 2.76 7.21
N LYS A 74 -0.73 3.57 8.25
CA LYS A 74 -1.37 3.42 9.56
C LYS A 74 -2.89 3.63 9.55
N GLU A 75 -3.40 4.29 8.52
CA GLU A 75 -4.84 4.52 8.36
C GLU A 75 -5.59 3.31 7.78
N TRP A 76 -4.88 2.35 7.19
CA TRP A 76 -5.50 1.16 6.64
C TRP A 76 -6.08 0.28 7.74
N ALA A 77 -7.29 -0.23 7.49
CA ALA A 77 -8.02 -1.09 8.43
C ALA A 77 -7.15 -2.26 8.92
N THR A 78 -6.40 -2.89 8.01
CA THR A 78 -5.51 -4.01 8.31
C THR A 78 -4.43 -3.64 9.32
N TRP A 79 -3.80 -2.47 9.20
CA TRP A 79 -2.80 -2.02 10.17
C TRP A 79 -3.44 -1.71 11.53
N LYS A 80 -4.60 -1.05 11.53
CA LYS A 80 -5.37 -0.74 12.75
C LYS A 80 -5.79 -2.01 13.48
N GLU A 81 -6.31 -3.00 12.76
CA GLU A 81 -6.69 -4.31 13.30
C GLU A 81 -5.50 -5.03 13.92
N MET A 82 -4.34 -5.07 13.25
CA MET A 82 -3.13 -5.68 13.81
C MET A 82 -2.68 -5.01 15.11
N LYS A 83 -2.70 -3.68 15.15
CA LYS A 83 -2.41 -2.92 16.37
C LYS A 83 -3.40 -3.25 17.49
N THR A 84 -4.70 -3.27 17.21
CA THR A 84 -5.74 -3.57 18.22
C THR A 84 -5.62 -4.99 18.73
N LYS A 85 -5.43 -5.99 17.85
CA LYS A 85 -5.20 -7.40 18.23
C LYS A 85 -4.02 -7.54 19.17
N SER A 86 -2.92 -6.83 18.93
CA SER A 86 -1.74 -6.87 19.82
C SER A 86 -1.99 -6.20 21.17
N GLN A 87 -2.95 -5.28 21.30
CA GLN A 87 -3.26 -4.57 22.54
C GLN A 87 -4.32 -5.30 23.40
N GLN A 88 -5.12 -6.17 22.78
CA GLN A 88 -6.15 -6.94 23.46
C GLN A 88 -5.54 -8.10 24.25
N LYS A 89 -5.72 -8.11 25.58
CA LYS A 89 -5.36 -9.25 26.43
C LYS A 89 -6.43 -10.36 26.32
N SER A 90 -6.01 -11.63 26.35
CA SER A 90 -6.93 -12.76 26.40
C SER A 90 -7.79 -12.72 27.67
N LEU A 91 -9.07 -13.07 27.52
CA LEU A 91 -10.07 -13.10 28.60
C LEU A 91 -9.68 -14.07 29.74
N PHE A 92 -8.82 -15.05 29.46
CA PHE A 92 -8.38 -16.08 30.40
C PHE A 92 -7.07 -15.74 31.15
N ASN A 93 -6.59 -14.50 31.06
CA ASN A 93 -5.39 -14.04 31.77
C ASN A 93 -5.73 -13.37 33.11
N TYR A 94 -6.53 -14.03 33.96
CA TYR A 94 -6.83 -13.62 35.35
C TYR A 94 -6.64 -14.77 36.31
#